data_AF-A0A7J3M3H6-F1
#
_entry.id   AF-A0A7J3M3H6-F1
#
_cell.length_a   1.000
_cell.length_b   1.000
_cell.length_c   1.000
_cell.angle_alpha   90.00
_cell.angle_beta   90.00
_cell.angle_gamma   90.00
#
_symmetry.space_group_name_H-M   'P 1'
#
loop_
_entity.id
_entity.type
_entity.pdbx_description
1 polymer ?
#
loop_
_entity_poly.entity_id
_entity_poly.type
_entity_poly.pdbx_seq_one_letter_code
_entity_poly.pdbx_strand_id
1 'polypeptide(L)'
;MRSLVGLVFLISLFLLCAQSHQRAFVVEVVDGDTIRLENGELVRLLGINAPEKGQRFYEEAKNRLEELVKGKEVLMERDARDRDNYGRLLRYVYVNGTFVNLVMVKEGLAYAYIVEKLKYENDFRKAEDVARSLKLGVWSEAWDCNKCIQVAYLHWNAEGDDCKNPNGEFVVLKNFCRFACNLTFWSISDESKNVFVFPEFILEGERSVTIYSGCGENSERELYWCRNATCMAVWNNDGDTLFLMNAKGELVLRYSYGK
;
A
#
# COMPACT_ATOMS: atom_id res chain seq x y z
N MET A 1 12.74 -61.28 61.69
CA MET A 1 13.78 -61.17 60.65
C MET A 1 13.05 -61.15 59.31
N ARG A 2 12.58 -59.99 58.82
CA ARG A 2 13.23 -59.06 57.88
C ARG A 2 13.76 -59.74 56.59
N SER A 3 13.02 -59.54 55.49
CA SER A 3 13.53 -59.44 54.10
C SER A 3 12.47 -58.67 53.29
N LEU A 4 12.56 -57.33 53.27
CA LEU A 4 13.06 -56.50 52.16
C LEU A 4 12.34 -56.69 50.83
N VAL A 5 11.32 -55.86 50.62
CA VAL A 5 10.74 -55.50 49.32
C VAL A 5 11.66 -54.48 48.67
N GLY A 6 12.32 -54.85 47.56
CA GLY A 6 13.06 -53.91 46.72
C GLY A 6 12.13 -53.27 45.71
N LEU A 7 11.66 -52.06 45.99
CA LEU A 7 10.88 -51.24 45.06
C LEU A 7 11.86 -50.39 44.22
N VAL A 8 12.05 -50.76 42.96
CA VAL A 8 12.81 -49.97 41.98
C VAL A 8 11.94 -48.81 41.53
N PHE A 9 12.21 -47.60 42.03
CA PHE A 9 11.63 -46.36 41.51
C PHE A 9 12.24 -46.03 40.15
N LEU A 10 11.52 -46.37 39.07
CA LEU A 10 11.72 -45.80 37.75
C LEU A 10 11.30 -44.32 37.78
N ILE A 11 12.26 -43.44 38.03
CA ILE A 11 12.09 -42.01 37.75
C ILE A 11 12.12 -41.88 36.23
N SER A 12 10.94 -41.89 35.59
CA SER A 12 10.83 -41.47 34.20
C SER A 12 11.08 -39.97 34.16
N LEU A 13 12.29 -39.62 33.72
CA LEU A 13 12.66 -38.26 33.41
C LEU A 13 11.86 -37.85 32.16
N PHE A 14 10.62 -37.42 32.35
CA PHE A 14 9.91 -36.63 31.35
C PHE A 14 10.71 -35.34 31.18
N LEU A 15 11.62 -35.33 30.20
CA LEU A 15 12.07 -34.08 29.58
C LEU A 15 10.83 -33.43 28.96
N LEU A 16 10.13 -32.63 29.75
CA LEU A 16 9.34 -31.52 29.21
C LEU A 16 10.35 -30.62 28.49
N CYS A 17 10.42 -30.77 27.16
CA CYS A 17 10.98 -29.74 26.30
C CYS A 17 10.11 -28.49 26.49
N ALA A 18 10.42 -27.68 27.51
CA ALA A 18 9.81 -26.38 27.67
C ALA A 18 10.21 -25.57 26.44
N GLN A 19 9.27 -25.33 25.53
CA GLN A 19 9.44 -24.30 24.50
C GLN A 19 9.75 -22.99 25.23
N SER A 20 11.03 -22.62 25.25
CA SER A 20 11.49 -21.43 25.93
C SER A 20 11.02 -20.23 25.12
N HIS A 21 10.01 -19.55 25.64
CA HIS A 21 9.68 -18.23 25.13
C HIS A 21 10.79 -17.28 25.53
N GLN A 22 11.32 -16.54 24.56
CA GLN A 22 12.36 -15.53 24.76
C GLN A 22 11.72 -14.15 24.83
N ARG A 23 12.22 -13.27 25.69
CA ARG A 23 11.80 -11.86 25.75
C ARG A 23 12.91 -10.96 25.25
N ALA A 24 12.55 -9.90 24.54
CA ALA A 24 13.48 -8.86 24.08
C ALA A 24 12.74 -7.56 23.76
N PHE A 25 13.41 -6.42 23.86
CA PHE A 25 12.88 -5.15 23.34
C PHE A 25 13.13 -4.99 21.85
N VAL A 26 12.14 -4.45 21.13
CA VAL A 26 12.26 -4.10 19.71
C VAL A 26 12.66 -2.63 19.56
N VAL A 27 13.77 -2.40 18.86
CA VAL A 27 14.33 -1.05 18.66
C VAL A 27 14.04 -0.48 17.27
N GLU A 28 13.83 -1.35 16.28
CA GLU A 28 13.61 -0.95 14.89
C GLU A 28 12.73 -1.98 14.17
N VAL A 29 11.92 -1.51 13.21
CA VAL A 29 11.25 -2.35 12.22
C VAL A 29 11.89 -2.07 10.86
N VAL A 30 12.44 -3.11 10.23
CA VAL A 30 13.19 -2.99 8.98
C VAL A 30 12.20 -2.87 7.81
N ASP A 31 11.25 -3.79 7.75
CA ASP A 31 10.18 -3.91 6.75
C ASP A 31 8.93 -4.57 7.39
N GLY A 32 7.93 -4.94 6.58
CA GLY A 32 6.66 -5.47 7.08
C GLY A 32 6.71 -6.87 7.72
N ASP A 33 7.88 -7.52 7.77
CA ASP A 33 8.03 -8.84 8.40
C ASP A 33 9.39 -9.10 9.07
N THR A 34 10.23 -8.07 9.20
CA THR A 34 11.54 -8.13 9.84
C THR A 34 11.70 -7.02 10.89
N ILE A 35 12.11 -7.41 12.10
CA ILE A 35 12.33 -6.48 13.23
C ILE A 35 13.75 -6.63 13.78
N ARG A 36 14.26 -5.58 14.42
CA ARG A 36 15.54 -5.59 15.13
C ARG A 36 15.34 -5.48 16.64
N LEU A 37 16.03 -6.34 17.36
CA LEU A 37 16.03 -6.36 18.82
C LEU A 37 17.13 -5.45 19.40
N GLU A 38 17.01 -5.09 20.67
CA GLU A 38 17.97 -4.24 21.39
C GLU A 38 19.41 -4.78 21.39
N ASN A 39 19.58 -6.11 21.31
CA ASN A 39 20.89 -6.76 21.22
C ASN A 39 21.46 -6.80 19.79
N GLY A 40 20.81 -6.15 18.83
CA GLY A 40 21.21 -6.06 17.42
C GLY A 40 20.71 -7.22 16.54
N GLU A 41 20.17 -8.28 17.13
CA GLU A 41 19.63 -9.43 16.39
C GLU A 41 18.47 -9.03 15.49
N LEU A 42 18.43 -9.62 14.30
CA LEU A 42 17.31 -9.50 13.38
C LEU A 42 16.38 -10.70 13.55
N VAL A 43 15.08 -10.42 13.57
CA VAL A 43 14.03 -11.44 13.65
C VAL A 43 13.17 -11.36 12.40
N ARG A 44 13.05 -12.47 11.68
CA ARG A 44 12.12 -12.68 10.57
C ARG A 44 10.86 -13.35 11.11
N LEU A 45 9.72 -12.69 10.93
CA LEU A 45 8.41 -13.20 11.37
C LEU A 45 8.04 -14.46 10.58
N LEU A 46 7.90 -15.58 11.27
CA LEU A 46 7.47 -16.85 10.69
C LEU A 46 6.03 -16.82 10.18
N GLY A 47 5.77 -17.57 9.11
CA GLY A 47 4.43 -17.79 8.56
C GLY A 47 3.90 -16.67 7.67
N ILE A 48 4.66 -15.58 7.47
CA ILE A 48 4.21 -14.41 6.73
C ILE A 48 5.27 -13.92 5.72
N ASN A 49 4.81 -13.32 4.63
CA ASN A 49 5.65 -12.54 3.72
C ASN A 49 4.96 -11.21 3.43
N ALA A 50 5.56 -10.11 3.86
CA ALA A 50 5.05 -8.77 3.60
C ALA A 50 5.48 -8.30 2.19
N PRO A 51 4.82 -7.26 1.64
CA PRO A 51 5.31 -6.57 0.45
C PRO A 51 6.72 -6.03 0.69
N GLU A 52 7.56 -6.06 -0.35
CA GLU A 52 8.91 -5.50 -0.35
C GLU A 52 8.91 -4.00 -0.68
N LYS A 53 10.01 -3.29 -0.42
CA LYS A 53 10.11 -1.86 -0.71
C LYS A 53 9.79 -1.56 -2.18
N GLY A 54 8.90 -0.59 -2.40
CA GLY A 54 8.40 -0.24 -3.74
C GLY A 54 7.19 -1.05 -4.20
N GLN A 55 6.80 -2.10 -3.47
CA GLN A 55 5.55 -2.82 -3.71
C GLN A 55 4.37 -2.15 -3.00
N ARG A 56 3.19 -2.37 -3.55
CA ARG A 56 1.91 -1.94 -2.99
C ARG A 56 1.72 -2.50 -1.56
N PHE A 57 1.29 -1.65 -0.64
CA PHE A 57 1.15 -1.92 0.80
C PHE A 57 2.45 -2.09 1.62
N TYR A 58 3.62 -1.80 1.04
CA TYR A 58 4.89 -1.83 1.79
C TYR A 58 4.86 -0.91 3.02
N GLU A 59 4.55 0.37 2.81
CA GLU A 59 4.57 1.36 3.89
C GLU A 59 3.49 1.06 4.93
N GLU A 60 2.29 0.65 4.51
CA GLU A 60 1.24 0.25 5.43
C GLU A 60 1.61 -0.97 6.28
N ALA A 61 2.23 -1.99 5.68
CA ALA A 61 2.68 -3.17 6.41
C ALA A 61 3.79 -2.80 7.42
N LYS A 62 4.76 -2.00 6.99
CA LYS A 62 5.85 -1.54 7.87
C LYS A 62 5.33 -0.70 9.03
N ASN A 63 4.52 0.31 8.75
CA ASN A 63 3.97 1.21 9.77
C ASN A 63 3.10 0.44 10.77
N ARG A 64 2.30 -0.51 10.29
CA ARG A 64 1.48 -1.33 11.17
C ARG A 64 2.33 -2.21 12.08
N LEU A 65 3.39 -2.81 11.55
CA LEU A 65 4.31 -3.58 12.38
C LEU A 65 5.01 -2.67 13.41
N GLU A 66 5.43 -1.46 13.03
CA GLU A 66 5.97 -0.46 13.96
C GLU A 66 5.01 -0.15 15.11
N GLU A 67 3.75 0.15 14.82
CA GLU A 67 2.72 0.38 15.83
C GLU A 67 2.58 -0.80 16.79
N LEU A 68 2.65 -2.02 16.28
CA LEU A 68 2.47 -3.23 17.07
C LEU A 68 3.65 -3.48 18.00
N VAL A 69 4.89 -3.29 17.54
CA VAL A 69 6.08 -3.80 18.25
C VAL A 69 7.13 -2.77 18.66
N LYS A 70 7.25 -1.62 17.99
CA LYS A 70 8.39 -0.70 18.19
C LYS A 70 8.36 -0.11 19.60
N GLY A 71 9.51 -0.15 20.29
CA GLY A 71 9.66 0.34 21.65
C GLY A 71 8.96 -0.52 22.71
N LYS A 72 8.55 -1.75 22.37
CA LYS A 72 7.85 -2.67 23.27
C LYS A 72 8.70 -3.93 23.51
N GLU A 73 8.49 -4.55 24.67
CA GLU A 73 8.97 -5.91 24.93
C GLU A 73 8.09 -6.90 24.17
N VAL A 74 8.73 -7.80 23.41
CA VAL A 74 8.06 -8.90 22.72
C VAL A 74 8.35 -10.23 23.40
N LEU A 75 7.37 -11.11 23.39
CA LEU A 75 7.56 -12.54 23.66
C LEU A 75 7.74 -13.25 22.32
N MET A 76 8.77 -14.08 22.21
CA MET A 76 9.15 -14.77 20.98
C MET A 76 9.14 -16.28 21.17
N GLU A 77 8.51 -16.97 20.23
CA GLU A 77 8.50 -18.43 20.16
C GLU A 77 9.19 -18.87 18.86
N ARG A 78 10.09 -19.86 18.95
CA ARG A 78 10.70 -20.50 17.77
C ARG A 78 9.90 -21.71 17.33
N ASP A 79 10.01 -22.05 16.05
CA ASP A 79 9.57 -23.35 15.53
C ASP A 79 10.78 -24.31 15.42
N ALA A 80 10.72 -25.29 14.51
CA ALA A 80 11.78 -26.27 14.28
C ALA A 80 13.14 -25.64 13.96
N ARG A 81 13.16 -24.66 13.05
CA ARG A 81 14.37 -23.97 12.60
C ARG A 81 14.59 -22.68 13.38
N ASP A 82 15.79 -22.47 13.91
CA ASP A 82 16.10 -21.30 14.74
C ASP A 82 16.45 -20.05 13.91
N ARG A 83 17.20 -20.23 12.82
CA ARG A 83 17.69 -19.14 11.96
C ARG A 83 17.59 -19.49 10.49
N ASP A 84 17.38 -18.47 9.66
CA ASP A 84 17.49 -18.60 8.20
C ASP A 84 18.95 -18.55 7.71
N ASN A 85 19.14 -18.65 6.39
CA ASN A 85 20.47 -18.62 5.76
C ASN A 85 21.16 -17.25 5.85
N TYR A 86 20.43 -16.18 6.19
CA TYR A 86 20.96 -14.83 6.39
C TYR A 86 21.30 -14.56 7.86
N GLY A 87 21.14 -15.56 8.72
CA GLY A 87 21.40 -15.45 10.15
C GLY A 87 20.29 -14.78 10.94
N ARG A 88 19.12 -14.49 10.36
CA ARG A 88 17.98 -13.91 11.11
C ARG A 88 17.31 -14.97 11.97
N LEU A 89 16.92 -14.62 13.19
CA LEU A 89 16.10 -15.45 14.05
C LEU A 89 14.71 -15.66 13.41
N LEU A 90 14.23 -16.89 13.39
CA LEU A 90 12.90 -17.24 12.91
C LEU A 90 11.95 -17.35 14.09
N ARG A 91 10.98 -16.44 14.21
CA ARG A 91 10.09 -16.36 15.39
C ARG A 91 8.63 -16.06 15.07
N TYR A 92 7.76 -16.61 15.90
CA TYR A 92 6.45 -16.08 16.20
C TYR A 92 6.58 -15.02 17.29
N VAL A 93 5.97 -13.85 17.09
CA VAL A 93 6.12 -12.69 17.94
C VAL A 93 4.79 -12.34 18.59
N TYR A 94 4.83 -12.08 19.90
CA TYR A 94 3.66 -11.68 20.68
C TYR A 94 3.94 -10.41 21.47
N VAL A 95 2.95 -9.52 21.54
CA VAL A 95 2.95 -8.32 22.39
C VAL A 95 1.69 -8.35 23.23
N ASN A 96 1.81 -8.38 24.55
CA ASN A 96 0.65 -8.40 25.47
C ASN A 96 -0.40 -9.49 25.12
N GLY A 97 0.04 -10.65 24.64
CA GLY A 97 -0.83 -11.75 24.20
C GLY A 97 -1.33 -11.65 22.75
N THR A 98 -1.13 -10.53 22.06
CA THR A 98 -1.47 -10.39 20.63
C THR A 98 -0.43 -11.11 19.77
N PHE A 99 -0.88 -12.08 18.96
CA PHE A 99 -0.02 -12.78 18.00
C PHE A 99 0.23 -11.90 16.75
N VAL A 100 1.37 -11.19 16.74
CA VAL A 100 1.69 -10.15 15.75
C VAL A 100 1.72 -10.71 14.34
N ASN A 101 2.37 -11.85 14.10
CA ASN A 101 2.45 -12.46 12.77
C ASN A 101 1.05 -12.69 12.19
N LEU A 102 0.13 -13.23 12.99
CA LEU A 102 -1.23 -13.52 12.54
C LEU A 102 -2.04 -12.25 12.30
N VAL A 103 -1.82 -11.19 13.09
CA VAL A 103 -2.45 -9.87 12.87
C VAL A 103 -2.09 -9.33 11.50
N MET A 104 -0.81 -9.39 11.10
CA MET A 104 -0.35 -8.91 9.79
C MET A 104 -1.09 -9.59 8.63
N VAL A 105 -1.33 -10.90 8.72
CA VAL A 105 -2.09 -11.63 7.68
C VAL A 105 -3.58 -11.31 7.75
N LYS A 106 -4.17 -11.26 8.96
CA LYS A 106 -5.61 -10.95 9.16
C LYS A 106 -5.98 -9.57 8.63
N GLU A 107 -5.09 -8.60 8.75
CA GLU A 107 -5.30 -7.23 8.25
C GLU A 107 -4.95 -7.09 6.76
N GLY A 108 -4.52 -8.18 6.10
CA GLY A 108 -4.15 -8.18 4.68
C GLY A 108 -2.83 -7.44 4.39
N LEU A 109 -1.96 -7.28 5.37
CA LEU A 109 -0.67 -6.58 5.23
C LEU A 109 0.51 -7.51 4.97
N ALA A 110 0.27 -8.82 5.01
CA ALA A 110 1.20 -9.85 4.58
C ALA A 110 0.45 -11.06 4.00
N TYR A 111 1.14 -11.80 3.14
CA TYR A 111 0.71 -13.09 2.62
C TYR A 111 1.02 -14.20 3.63
N ALA A 112 0.23 -15.27 3.66
CA ALA A 112 0.62 -16.48 4.37
C ALA A 112 1.78 -17.15 3.62
N TYR A 113 2.89 -17.39 4.33
CA TYR A 113 4.12 -17.91 3.73
C TYR A 113 4.61 -19.14 4.49
N ILE A 114 4.41 -20.32 3.89
CA ILE A 114 4.58 -21.63 4.54
C ILE A 114 5.51 -22.47 3.67
N VAL A 115 6.81 -22.38 3.96
CA VAL A 115 7.87 -23.09 3.22
C VAL A 115 8.10 -24.49 3.77
N GLU A 116 7.90 -24.66 5.06
CA GLU A 116 7.99 -25.93 5.79
C GLU A 116 6.77 -26.08 6.71
N LYS A 117 6.65 -27.24 7.35
CA LYS A 117 5.55 -27.47 8.31
C LYS A 117 5.72 -26.53 9.50
N LEU A 118 4.78 -25.60 9.65
CA LEU A 118 4.75 -24.62 10.73
C LEU A 118 3.66 -24.97 11.77
N LYS A 119 3.93 -24.67 13.04
CA LYS A 119 2.99 -24.88 14.16
C LYS A 119 1.61 -24.25 13.93
N TYR A 120 1.58 -23.05 13.34
CA TYR A 120 0.36 -22.24 13.15
C TYR A 120 -0.11 -22.16 11.68
N GLU A 121 0.30 -23.10 10.82
CA GLU A 121 -0.02 -23.10 9.38
C GLU A 121 -1.52 -22.90 9.10
N ASN A 122 -2.39 -23.65 9.80
CA ASN A 122 -3.83 -23.56 9.59
C ASN A 122 -4.41 -22.18 9.98
N ASP A 123 -3.84 -21.53 11.00
CA ASP A 123 -4.29 -20.22 11.43
C ASP A 123 -3.94 -19.15 10.39
N PHE A 124 -2.73 -19.21 9.83
CA PHE A 124 -2.30 -18.31 8.76
C PHE A 124 -3.14 -18.49 7.49
N ARG A 125 -3.39 -19.72 7.04
CA ARG A 125 -4.23 -19.99 5.87
C ARG A 125 -5.65 -19.44 6.04
N LYS A 126 -6.28 -19.70 7.19
CA LYS A 126 -7.63 -19.17 7.49
C LYS A 126 -7.64 -17.65 7.57
N ALA A 127 -6.63 -17.05 8.18
CA ALA A 127 -6.52 -15.59 8.24
C ALA A 127 -6.40 -14.97 6.84
N GLU A 128 -5.59 -15.58 5.98
CA GLU A 128 -5.43 -15.13 4.59
C GLU A 128 -6.73 -15.27 3.80
N ASP A 129 -7.43 -16.40 3.93
CA ASP A 129 -8.72 -16.61 3.25
C ASP A 129 -9.76 -15.56 3.66
N VAL A 130 -9.81 -15.20 4.95
CA VAL A 130 -10.67 -14.13 5.46
C VAL A 130 -10.25 -12.78 4.86
N ALA A 131 -8.98 -12.42 4.94
CA ALA A 131 -8.46 -11.16 4.40
C ALA A 131 -8.73 -11.02 2.90
N ARG A 132 -8.58 -12.12 2.14
CA ARG A 132 -8.89 -12.18 0.71
C ARG A 132 -10.38 -12.01 0.44
N SER A 133 -11.25 -12.69 1.19
CA SER A 133 -12.71 -12.58 1.03
C SER A 133 -13.23 -11.16 1.31
N LEU A 134 -12.57 -10.46 2.23
CA LEU A 134 -12.86 -9.09 2.63
C LEU A 134 -12.09 -8.05 1.80
N LYS A 135 -11.25 -8.48 0.84
CA LYS A 135 -10.45 -7.61 -0.03
C LYS A 135 -9.60 -6.60 0.78
N LEU A 136 -8.96 -7.07 1.85
CA LEU A 136 -8.14 -6.23 2.74
C LEU A 136 -6.71 -6.12 2.23
N GLY A 137 -6.08 -4.95 2.44
CA GLY A 137 -4.67 -4.70 2.15
C GLY A 137 -4.24 -5.22 0.78
N VAL A 138 -3.24 -6.08 0.71
CA VAL A 138 -2.70 -6.69 -0.52
C VAL A 138 -3.74 -7.42 -1.38
N TRP A 139 -4.89 -7.79 -0.80
CA TRP A 139 -6.02 -8.43 -1.47
C TRP A 139 -7.09 -7.45 -1.96
N SER A 140 -6.97 -6.17 -1.63
CA SER A 140 -7.86 -5.14 -2.16
C SER A 140 -7.76 -5.09 -3.68
N GLU A 141 -8.89 -4.79 -4.34
CA GLU A 141 -8.90 -4.60 -5.80
C GLU A 141 -7.76 -3.66 -6.18
N ALA A 142 -7.09 -3.97 -7.30
CA ALA A 142 -5.99 -3.17 -7.83
C ALA A 142 -6.35 -1.68 -7.74
N TRP A 143 -5.37 -0.85 -7.39
CA TRP A 143 -5.52 0.61 -7.33
C TRP A 143 -6.29 1.11 -8.57
N ASP A 144 -7.57 1.37 -8.39
CA ASP A 144 -8.43 1.81 -9.47
C ASP A 144 -8.33 3.33 -9.55
N CYS A 145 -7.32 3.80 -10.28
CA CYS A 145 -7.12 5.21 -10.51
C CYS A 145 -8.36 5.89 -11.11
N ASN A 146 -9.25 5.14 -11.77
CA ASN A 146 -10.50 5.67 -12.30
C ASN A 146 -11.42 6.20 -11.18
N LYS A 147 -11.30 5.69 -9.95
CA LYS A 147 -12.08 6.17 -8.79
C LYS A 147 -11.40 7.30 -8.02
N CYS A 148 -10.11 7.51 -8.24
CA CYS A 148 -9.28 8.41 -7.46
C CYS A 148 -9.17 9.80 -8.07
N ILE A 149 -9.14 9.88 -9.40
CA ILE A 149 -8.94 11.15 -10.10
C ILE A 149 -10.27 11.86 -10.29
N GLN A 150 -10.37 13.09 -9.80
CA GLN A 150 -11.53 13.95 -10.00
C GLN A 150 -11.12 15.37 -10.39
N VAL A 151 -12.05 16.11 -11.01
CA VAL A 151 -11.91 17.55 -11.25
C VAL A 151 -12.03 18.28 -9.90
N ALA A 152 -10.93 18.85 -9.43
CA ALA A 152 -10.93 19.70 -8.25
C ALA A 152 -11.40 21.11 -8.58
N TYR A 153 -11.04 21.61 -9.76
CA TYR A 153 -11.43 22.93 -10.24
C TYR A 153 -11.34 22.99 -11.76
N LEU A 154 -12.21 23.79 -12.38
CA LEU A 154 -12.14 24.14 -13.79
C LEU A 154 -12.33 25.65 -13.89
N HIS A 155 -11.35 26.35 -14.42
CA HIS A 155 -11.43 27.77 -14.74
C HIS A 155 -11.64 27.88 -16.24
N TRP A 156 -12.89 28.12 -16.64
CA TRP A 156 -13.29 28.07 -18.05
C TRP A 156 -13.32 29.43 -18.74
N ASN A 157 -13.34 30.54 -17.99
CA ASN A 157 -13.49 31.89 -18.55
C ASN A 157 -12.26 32.72 -18.21
N ALA A 158 -11.39 32.96 -19.18
CA ALA A 158 -10.21 33.78 -18.96
C ALA A 158 -10.60 35.26 -18.87
N GLU A 159 -9.78 36.06 -18.17
CA GLU A 159 -9.98 37.51 -18.21
C GLU A 159 -9.67 38.05 -19.61
N GLY A 160 -10.65 38.71 -20.22
CA GLY A 160 -10.51 39.36 -21.51
C GLY A 160 -10.87 38.47 -22.68
N ASP A 161 -9.97 38.39 -23.66
CA ASP A 161 -10.14 37.60 -24.88
C ASP A 161 -9.39 36.27 -24.69
N ASP A 162 -10.11 35.16 -24.58
CA ASP A 162 -9.55 33.84 -24.27
C ASP A 162 -8.48 33.41 -25.28
N CYS A 163 -8.61 33.81 -26.55
CA CYS A 163 -7.62 33.51 -27.58
C CYS A 163 -6.28 34.26 -27.35
N LYS A 164 -6.29 35.35 -26.57
CA LYS A 164 -5.09 36.12 -26.18
C LYS A 164 -4.58 35.76 -24.79
N ASN A 165 -5.38 35.07 -23.98
CA ASN A 165 -5.02 34.59 -22.66
C ASN A 165 -5.36 33.10 -22.47
N PRO A 166 -4.78 32.20 -23.28
CA PRO A 166 -5.18 30.79 -23.26
C PRO A 166 -4.76 30.04 -22.00
N ASN A 167 -3.77 30.53 -21.24
CA ASN A 167 -3.45 30.00 -19.90
C ASN A 167 -4.39 30.54 -18.82
N GLY A 168 -5.24 31.50 -19.17
CA GLY A 168 -6.36 31.92 -18.33
C GLY A 168 -7.46 30.88 -18.27
N GLU A 169 -7.45 29.83 -19.10
CA GLU A 169 -8.31 28.67 -18.91
C GLU A 169 -7.49 27.43 -18.54
N PHE A 170 -7.98 26.69 -17.54
CA PHE A 170 -7.29 25.50 -17.05
C PHE A 170 -8.20 24.59 -16.24
N VAL A 171 -7.82 23.31 -16.17
CA VAL A 171 -8.43 22.32 -15.28
C VAL A 171 -7.43 21.88 -14.22
N VAL A 172 -7.89 21.73 -12.98
CA VAL A 172 -7.13 21.12 -11.88
C VAL A 172 -7.71 19.74 -11.62
N LEU A 173 -6.91 18.70 -11.87
CA LEU A 173 -7.23 17.35 -11.43
C LEU A 173 -6.58 17.07 -10.08
N LYS A 174 -7.28 16.33 -9.22
CA LYS A 174 -6.75 15.88 -7.93
C LYS A 174 -6.86 14.37 -7.81
N ASN A 175 -5.81 13.76 -7.28
CA ASN A 175 -5.84 12.39 -6.80
C ASN A 175 -6.35 12.40 -5.35
N PHE A 176 -7.57 11.93 -5.12
CA PHE A 176 -8.17 11.85 -3.78
C PHE A 176 -7.76 10.59 -3.01
N CYS A 177 -7.04 9.67 -3.66
CA CYS A 177 -6.47 8.51 -3.00
C CYS A 177 -5.08 8.83 -2.44
N ARG A 178 -4.65 8.05 -1.45
CA ARG A 178 -3.34 8.19 -0.79
C ARG A 178 -2.17 7.55 -1.56
N PHE A 179 -2.45 6.89 -2.69
CA PHE A 179 -1.45 6.21 -3.50
C PHE A 179 -1.29 6.91 -4.86
N ALA A 180 -0.10 6.79 -5.45
CA ALA A 180 0.21 7.38 -6.75
C ALA A 180 -0.58 6.72 -7.89
N CYS A 181 -1.01 7.52 -8.86
CA CYS A 181 -1.71 7.08 -10.05
C CYS A 181 -0.91 7.41 -11.30
N ASN A 182 -0.62 6.39 -12.10
CA ASN A 182 0.00 6.57 -13.41
C ASN A 182 -1.08 7.00 -14.42
N LEU A 183 -1.01 8.24 -14.87
CA LEU A 183 -1.95 8.84 -15.83
C LEU A 183 -1.39 8.85 -17.25
N THR A 184 -0.26 8.19 -17.50
CA THR A 184 0.34 8.12 -18.83
C THR A 184 -0.68 7.61 -19.85
N PHE A 185 -0.84 8.35 -20.95
CA PHE A 185 -1.82 8.10 -22.02
C PHE A 185 -3.31 8.21 -21.63
N TRP A 186 -3.62 8.71 -20.43
CA TRP A 186 -4.97 9.20 -20.16
C TRP A 186 -5.25 10.42 -21.03
N SER A 187 -6.51 10.79 -21.18
CA SER A 187 -6.88 11.97 -21.96
C SER A 187 -8.01 12.79 -21.37
N ILE A 188 -7.93 14.10 -21.62
CA ILE A 188 -8.99 15.07 -21.36
C ILE A 188 -9.52 15.53 -22.71
N SER A 189 -10.84 15.60 -22.86
CA SER A 189 -11.46 16.19 -24.05
C SER A 189 -12.69 17.02 -23.72
N ASP A 190 -13.05 17.93 -24.63
CA ASP A 190 -14.27 18.72 -24.59
C ASP A 190 -15.35 18.17 -25.55
N GLU A 191 -16.51 18.84 -25.65
CA GLU A 191 -17.57 18.46 -26.62
C GLU A 191 -17.17 18.72 -28.08
N SER A 192 -16.22 19.65 -28.30
CA SER A 192 -15.67 19.98 -29.62
C SER A 192 -14.56 19.03 -30.08
N LYS A 193 -14.27 17.98 -29.31
CA LYS A 193 -13.27 16.93 -29.59
C LYS A 193 -11.84 17.43 -29.62
N ASN A 194 -11.54 18.52 -28.94
CA ASN A 194 -10.18 18.86 -28.59
C ASN A 194 -9.70 17.81 -27.59
N VAL A 195 -8.52 17.21 -27.82
CA VAL A 195 -7.98 16.14 -26.95
C VAL A 195 -6.60 16.50 -26.42
N PHE A 196 -6.43 16.44 -25.10
CA PHE A 196 -5.15 16.44 -24.40
C PHE A 196 -4.82 15.01 -24.04
N VAL A 197 -3.61 14.55 -24.33
CA VAL A 197 -3.13 13.25 -23.88
C VAL A 197 -2.00 13.48 -22.89
N PHE A 198 -2.13 12.89 -21.70
CA PHE A 198 -1.09 12.98 -20.68
C PHE A 198 0.21 12.34 -21.20
N PRO A 199 1.36 13.03 -21.04
CA PRO A 199 2.67 12.42 -21.29
C PRO A 199 2.96 11.36 -20.21
N GLU A 200 4.20 10.88 -20.13
CA GLU A 200 4.62 10.13 -18.94
C GLU A 200 4.37 10.97 -17.69
N PHE A 201 3.42 10.54 -16.86
CA PHE A 201 2.94 11.35 -15.74
C PHE A 201 2.41 10.48 -14.61
N ILE A 202 2.94 10.70 -13.41
CA ILE A 202 2.50 10.06 -12.17
C ILE A 202 1.93 11.14 -11.26
N LEU A 203 0.65 11.02 -10.92
CA LEU A 203 0.02 11.90 -9.95
C LEU A 203 0.06 11.25 -8.57
N GLU A 204 0.97 11.73 -7.72
CA GLU A 204 1.12 11.27 -6.34
C GLU A 204 -0.19 11.38 -5.53
N GLY A 205 -0.28 10.55 -4.49
CA GLY A 205 -1.45 10.53 -3.61
C GLY A 205 -1.72 11.90 -2.98
N GLU A 206 -2.99 12.29 -2.90
CA GLU A 206 -3.46 13.57 -2.35
C GLU A 206 -2.94 14.84 -3.07
N ARG A 207 -2.21 14.70 -4.18
CA ARG A 207 -1.69 15.81 -4.99
C ARG A 207 -2.64 16.21 -6.11
N SER A 208 -2.35 17.37 -6.70
CA SER A 208 -3.07 17.95 -7.82
C SER A 208 -2.12 18.33 -8.95
N VAL A 209 -2.65 18.31 -10.16
CA VAL A 209 -2.00 18.81 -11.38
C VAL A 209 -2.94 19.79 -12.07
N THR A 210 -2.39 20.91 -12.53
CA THR A 210 -3.09 21.90 -13.36
C THR A 210 -2.75 21.66 -14.82
N ILE A 211 -3.75 21.61 -15.68
CA ILE A 211 -3.61 21.50 -17.13
C ILE A 211 -4.14 22.78 -17.75
N TYR A 212 -3.24 23.58 -18.32
CA TYR A 212 -3.53 24.85 -18.99
C TYR A 212 -3.83 24.63 -20.48
N SER A 213 -4.78 25.39 -21.03
CA SER A 213 -5.14 25.29 -22.46
C SER A 213 -4.04 25.83 -23.39
N GLY A 214 -3.25 26.82 -22.94
CA GLY A 214 -2.14 27.41 -23.71
C GLY A 214 -0.82 26.64 -23.62
N CYS A 215 0.29 27.35 -23.85
CA CYS A 215 1.65 26.80 -23.90
C CYS A 215 2.48 27.17 -22.66
N GLY A 216 3.46 26.33 -22.34
CA GLY A 216 4.40 26.47 -21.23
C GLY A 216 5.32 25.25 -21.12
N GLU A 217 6.08 25.15 -20.03
CA GLU A 217 6.97 24.02 -19.76
C GLU A 217 6.32 23.05 -18.78
N ASN A 218 6.19 21.78 -19.15
CA ASN A 218 5.58 20.77 -18.28
C ASN A 218 6.44 20.52 -17.02
N SER A 219 5.75 20.29 -15.90
CA SER A 219 6.34 19.91 -14.61
C SER A 219 5.48 18.85 -13.91
N GLU A 220 5.87 18.43 -12.71
CA GLU A 220 5.09 17.52 -11.86
C GLU A 220 3.73 18.11 -11.41
N ARG A 221 3.52 19.43 -11.55
CA ARG A 221 2.32 20.13 -11.07
C ARG A 221 1.55 20.85 -12.17
N GLU A 222 2.18 21.11 -13.31
CA GLU A 222 1.64 21.94 -14.37
C GLU A 222 1.89 21.28 -15.72
N LEU A 223 0.84 21.15 -16.52
CA LEU A 223 0.90 20.63 -17.88
C LEU A 223 0.26 21.64 -18.82
N TYR A 224 0.72 21.65 -20.07
CA TYR A 224 0.28 22.60 -21.08
C TYR A 224 -0.20 21.86 -22.33
N TRP A 225 -1.42 22.16 -22.75
CA TRP A 225 -2.04 21.53 -23.92
C TRP A 225 -1.37 21.97 -25.22
N CYS A 226 -0.99 23.25 -25.30
CA CYS A 226 -0.22 23.87 -26.38
C CYS A 226 -0.64 23.41 -27.78
N ARG A 227 -1.94 23.50 -28.08
CA ARG A 227 -2.48 23.02 -29.35
C ARG A 227 -1.99 23.88 -30.52
N ASN A 228 -1.75 23.25 -31.66
CA ASN A 228 -1.51 23.97 -32.91
C ASN A 228 -2.85 24.47 -33.50
N ALA A 229 -3.33 25.61 -33.00
CA ALA A 229 -4.57 26.25 -33.42
C ALA A 229 -4.47 27.78 -33.38
N THR A 230 -5.25 28.47 -34.21
CA THR A 230 -5.32 29.95 -34.24
C THR A 230 -5.83 30.53 -32.91
N CYS A 231 -6.66 29.78 -32.19
CA CYS A 231 -7.10 30.07 -30.83
C CYS A 231 -6.89 28.81 -29.98
N MET A 232 -6.17 28.96 -28.87
CA MET A 232 -5.85 27.87 -27.96
C MET A 232 -6.85 27.73 -26.80
N ALA A 233 -7.83 28.63 -26.69
CA ALA A 233 -8.97 28.44 -25.80
C ALA A 233 -9.66 27.11 -26.11
N VAL A 234 -10.04 26.40 -25.06
CA VAL A 234 -10.67 25.08 -25.14
C VAL A 234 -12.07 25.16 -24.55
N TRP A 235 -12.22 25.84 -23.43
CA TRP A 235 -13.40 25.77 -22.59
C TRP A 235 -14.38 26.89 -22.96
N ASN A 236 -15.61 26.54 -23.32
CA ASN A 236 -16.60 27.54 -23.73
C ASN A 236 -17.23 28.30 -22.55
N ASN A 237 -17.18 29.63 -22.57
CA ASN A 237 -17.74 30.53 -21.56
C ASN A 237 -19.22 30.28 -21.19
N ASP A 238 -20.03 29.86 -22.15
CA ASP A 238 -21.47 29.63 -21.95
C ASP A 238 -21.80 28.22 -21.45
N GLY A 239 -20.81 27.33 -21.35
CA GLY A 239 -20.99 25.95 -20.92
C GLY A 239 -20.31 24.94 -21.84
N ASP A 240 -19.74 23.91 -21.22
CA ASP A 240 -19.03 22.82 -21.90
C ASP A 240 -19.03 21.57 -21.01
N THR A 241 -18.53 20.47 -21.56
CA THR A 241 -18.32 19.21 -20.83
C THR A 241 -16.89 18.71 -21.01
N LEU A 242 -16.19 18.55 -19.88
CA LEU A 242 -14.94 17.81 -19.79
C LEU A 242 -15.22 16.30 -19.68
N PHE A 243 -14.55 15.51 -20.51
CA PHE A 243 -14.47 14.06 -20.43
C PHE A 243 -13.05 13.63 -20.08
N LEU A 244 -12.90 12.80 -19.04
CA LEU A 244 -11.63 12.15 -18.70
C LEU A 244 -11.70 10.68 -19.10
N MET A 245 -10.76 10.22 -19.92
CA MET A 245 -10.65 8.83 -20.34
C MET A 245 -9.33 8.24 -19.84
N ASN A 246 -9.34 6.97 -19.42
CA ASN A 246 -8.10 6.29 -19.04
C ASN A 246 -7.32 5.79 -20.27
N ALA A 247 -6.13 5.24 -20.05
CA ALA A 247 -5.26 4.71 -21.11
C ALA A 247 -5.87 3.58 -21.97
N LYS A 248 -6.97 2.96 -21.51
CA LYS A 248 -7.72 1.94 -22.28
C LYS A 248 -8.86 2.55 -23.11
N GLY A 249 -9.08 3.86 -23.02
CA GLY A 249 -10.22 4.55 -23.64
C GLY A 249 -11.53 4.40 -22.88
N GLU A 250 -11.50 3.97 -21.62
CA GLU A 250 -12.69 3.87 -20.78
C GLU A 250 -12.99 5.23 -20.13
N LEU A 251 -14.26 5.63 -20.10
CA LEU A 251 -14.70 6.86 -19.46
C LEU A 251 -14.51 6.77 -17.94
N VAL A 252 -13.72 7.70 -17.41
CA VAL A 252 -13.44 7.84 -15.97
C VAL A 252 -14.45 8.77 -15.34
N LEU A 253 -14.58 9.99 -15.87
CA LEU A 253 -15.59 10.95 -15.40
C LEU A 253 -16.03 11.90 -16.51
N ARG A 254 -17.18 12.53 -16.27
CA ARG A 254 -17.77 13.62 -17.05
C ARG A 254 -18.06 14.79 -16.12
N TYR A 255 -17.64 15.99 -16.49
CA TYR A 255 -17.87 17.21 -15.71
C TYR A 255 -18.42 18.32 -16.62
N SER A 256 -19.61 18.83 -16.33
CA SER A 256 -20.26 19.89 -17.13
C SER A 256 -20.52 21.15 -16.29
N TYR A 257 -20.49 22.32 -16.92
CA TYR A 257 -20.82 23.62 -16.33
C TYR A 257 -21.68 24.46 -17.30
N GLY A 258 -22.12 25.65 -16.87
CA GLY A 258 -22.90 26.57 -17.72
C GLY A 258 -24.35 26.13 -17.99
N LYS A 259 -25.10 25.78 -16.94
CA LYS A 259 -26.56 25.51 -17.03
C LYS A 259 -27.37 26.57 -16.30
#